data_AF-A0A960T0S4-F1
#
_entry.id   AF-A0A960T0S4-F1
#
_cell.length_a   1.000
_cell.length_b   1.000
_cell.length_c   1.000
_cell.angle_alpha   90.00
_cell.angle_beta   90.00
_cell.angle_gamma   90.00
#
_symmetry.space_group_name_H-M   'P 1'
#
loop_
_entity.id
_entity.type
_entity.pdbx_description
1 polymer ?
#
loop_
_entity_poly.entity_id
_entity_poly.type
_entity_poly.pdbx_seq_one_letter_code
_entity_poly.pdbx_strand_id
1 'polypeptide(L)'
;MGRLSKWLMLLLPALLAWAVYAPAAGYGFVNYDDNRYFTENPHVLGGLTWENVRWAFGIHGPSMWIPLTWLSHQAMVSLFGTDAGPQHVLNLVLHAANAVLLGNWLRRSTGRAGLSLGVALVFAAHPLHAESVAWVTERKDVLAV
;
A
#
# COMPACT_ATOMS: atom_id res chain seq x y z
N MET A 1 -23.39 13.05 -12.45
CA MET A 1 -22.38 13.71 -11.60
C MET A 1 -21.57 14.67 -12.44
N GLY A 2 -21.41 15.92 -11.99
CA GLY A 2 -20.62 16.92 -12.71
C GLY A 2 -19.14 16.53 -12.79
N ARG A 3 -18.44 17.02 -13.82
CA ARG A 3 -17.01 16.76 -14.06
C ARG A 3 -16.15 17.13 -12.84
N LEU A 4 -16.47 18.24 -12.18
CA LEU A 4 -15.80 18.70 -10.96
C LEU A 4 -15.86 17.67 -9.81
N SER A 5 -17.05 17.12 -9.53
CA SER A 5 -17.23 16.16 -8.44
C SER A 5 -16.48 14.84 -8.66
N LYS A 6 -16.24 14.43 -9.92
CA LYS A 6 -15.37 13.29 -10.24
C LYS A 6 -13.93 13.58 -9.81
N TRP A 7 -13.40 14.74 -10.20
CA TRP A 7 -12.05 15.14 -9.83
C TRP A 7 -11.87 15.30 -8.33
N LEU A 8 -12.85 15.87 -7.62
CA LEU A 8 -12.78 15.98 -6.16
C LEU A 8 -12.68 14.61 -5.47
N MET A 9 -13.46 13.62 -5.95
CA MET A 9 -13.44 12.26 -5.40
C MET A 9 -12.14 11.50 -5.71
N LEU A 10 -11.42 11.89 -6.77
CA LEU A 10 -10.14 11.28 -7.15
C LEU A 10 -8.97 11.98 -6.44
N LEU A 11 -8.93 13.30 -6.48
CA LEU A 11 -7.74 14.06 -6.11
C LEU A 11 -7.68 14.33 -4.62
N LEU A 12 -8.79 14.69 -3.95
CA LEU A 12 -8.70 15.11 -2.56
C LEU A 12 -8.24 13.99 -1.61
N PRO A 13 -8.81 12.76 -1.64
CA PRO A 13 -8.33 11.69 -0.77
C PRO A 13 -6.89 11.32 -1.05
N ALA A 14 -6.50 11.25 -2.34
CA ALA A 14 -5.14 10.93 -2.72
C ALA A 14 -4.14 11.99 -2.24
N LEU A 15 -4.40 13.27 -2.52
CA LEU A 15 -3.53 14.37 -2.09
C LEU A 15 -3.44 14.46 -0.56
N LEU A 16 -4.54 14.19 0.15
CA LEU A 16 -4.53 14.17 1.60
C LEU A 16 -3.68 13.02 2.16
N ALA A 17 -3.82 11.81 1.61
CA ALA A 17 -2.98 10.67 1.99
C ALA A 17 -1.48 11.01 1.79
N TRP A 18 -1.14 11.59 0.63
CA TRP A 18 0.23 12.05 0.36
C TRP A 18 0.69 13.14 1.33
N ALA A 19 -0.14 14.13 1.63
CA ALA A 19 0.22 15.19 2.56
C ALA A 19 0.52 14.67 3.98
N VAL A 20 -0.20 13.64 4.43
CA VAL A 20 -0.02 13.06 5.77
C VAL A 20 1.18 12.10 5.81
N TYR A 21 1.35 11.26 4.78
CA TYR A 21 2.25 10.11 4.85
C TYR A 21 3.49 10.20 3.95
N ALA A 22 3.66 11.24 3.13
CA ALA A 22 4.86 11.44 2.32
C ALA A 22 6.19 11.37 3.08
N PRO A 23 6.30 11.82 4.36
CA PRO A 23 7.53 11.66 5.13
C PRO A 23 8.02 10.20 5.23
N ALA A 24 7.12 9.21 5.13
CA ALA A 24 7.48 7.80 5.16
C ALA A 24 8.44 7.37 4.04
N ALA A 25 8.45 8.08 2.92
CA ALA A 25 9.40 7.82 1.83
C ALA A 25 10.86 8.02 2.24
N GLY A 26 11.13 8.78 3.31
CA GLY A 26 12.46 9.00 3.88
C GLY A 26 12.81 8.09 5.06
N TYR A 27 11.90 7.21 5.48
CA TYR A 27 12.17 6.29 6.59
C TYR A 27 12.94 5.06 6.13
N GLY A 28 13.61 4.41 7.09
CA GLY A 28 14.29 3.14 6.89
C GLY A 28 13.42 1.95 7.32
N PHE A 29 13.96 0.75 7.09
CA PHE A 29 13.35 -0.49 7.59
C PHE A 29 13.33 -0.54 9.12
N VAL A 30 12.32 -1.20 9.67
CA VAL A 30 12.15 -1.44 11.11
C VAL A 30 12.60 -2.85 11.47
N ASN A 31 13.42 -2.98 12.52
CA ASN A 31 13.90 -4.27 13.01
C ASN A 31 12.85 -5.01 13.86
N TYR A 32 11.74 -5.39 13.22
CA TYR A 32 10.69 -6.21 13.81
C TYR A 32 10.28 -7.34 12.86
N ASP A 33 9.61 -7.03 11.74
CA ASP A 33 9.35 -8.01 10.66
C ASP A 33 10.05 -7.67 9.33
N ASP A 34 10.53 -6.44 9.10
CA ASP A 34 11.15 -6.09 7.81
C ASP A 34 12.41 -6.91 7.54
N ASN A 35 13.12 -7.34 8.59
CA ASN A 35 14.20 -8.31 8.46
C ASN A 35 13.73 -9.61 7.83
N ARG A 36 12.70 -10.24 8.41
CA ARG A 36 12.23 -11.56 7.97
C ARG A 36 11.51 -11.50 6.62
N TYR A 37 10.77 -10.44 6.36
CA TYR A 37 9.96 -10.31 5.15
C TYR A 37 10.72 -9.66 4.00
N PHE A 38 11.75 -8.85 4.28
CA PHE A 38 12.43 -8.08 3.26
C PHE A 38 13.96 -8.19 3.34
N THR A 39 14.60 -7.57 4.33
CA THR A 39 16.05 -7.30 4.30
C THR A 39 16.93 -8.55 4.48
N GLU A 40 16.38 -9.66 4.98
CA GLU A 40 17.06 -10.95 5.12
C GLU A 40 16.39 -12.05 4.28
N ASN A 41 15.41 -11.72 3.43
CA ASN A 41 14.70 -12.70 2.63
C ASN A 41 15.32 -12.84 1.22
N PRO A 42 16.08 -13.90 0.92
CA PRO A 42 16.78 -14.04 -0.36
C PRO A 42 15.81 -14.14 -1.56
N HIS A 43 14.60 -14.67 -1.36
CA HIS A 43 13.61 -14.76 -2.44
C HIS A 43 12.97 -13.42 -2.76
N VAL A 44 12.93 -12.49 -1.82
CA VAL A 44 12.49 -11.11 -2.08
C VAL A 44 13.62 -10.30 -2.68
N LEU A 45 14.82 -10.38 -2.10
CA LEU A 45 16.01 -9.65 -2.56
C LEU A 45 16.50 -10.11 -3.94
N GLY A 46 16.20 -11.34 -4.34
CA GLY A 46 16.47 -11.84 -5.69
C GLY A 46 15.51 -11.30 -6.76
N GLY A 47 14.46 -10.57 -6.38
CA GLY A 47 13.48 -9.99 -7.30
C GLY A 47 12.63 -11.02 -8.04
N LEU A 48 12.01 -10.59 -9.15
CA LEU A 48 11.16 -11.43 -10.01
C LEU A 48 11.99 -12.38 -10.88
N THR A 49 12.26 -13.56 -10.32
CA THR A 49 12.71 -14.74 -11.07
C THR A 49 11.60 -15.79 -11.07
N TRP A 50 11.63 -16.73 -12.02
CA TRP A 50 10.61 -17.78 -12.04
C TRP A 50 10.64 -18.68 -10.79
N GLU A 51 11.83 -18.86 -10.20
CA GLU A 51 12.00 -19.52 -8.90
C GLU A 51 11.29 -18.74 -7.79
N ASN A 52 11.55 -17.43 -7.68
CA ASN A 52 10.99 -16.57 -6.64
C ASN A 52 9.48 -16.35 -6.79
N VAL A 53 8.97 -16.33 -8.03
CA VAL A 53 7.53 -16.29 -8.31
C VAL A 53 6.86 -17.57 -7.84
N ARG A 54 7.42 -18.75 -8.14
CA ARG A 54 6.87 -20.01 -7.61
C ARG A 54 6.93 -20.06 -6.09
N TRP A 55 8.05 -19.62 -5.52
CA TRP A 55 8.21 -19.50 -4.07
C TRP A 55 7.10 -18.63 -3.48
N ALA A 56 6.78 -17.46 -4.06
CA ALA A 56 5.75 -16.55 -3.55
C ALA A 56 4.36 -17.20 -3.33
N PHE A 57 4.01 -18.26 -4.06
CA PHE A 57 2.72 -18.97 -3.89
C PHE A 57 2.70 -20.02 -2.78
N GLY A 58 3.79 -20.18 -2.03
CA GLY A 58 3.86 -21.02 -0.82
C GLY A 58 3.46 -20.28 0.46
N ILE A 59 3.45 -21.03 1.58
CA ILE A 59 3.27 -20.49 2.93
C ILE A 59 4.66 -20.22 3.51
N HIS A 60 4.95 -18.96 3.84
CA HIS A 60 6.29 -18.52 4.27
C HIS A 60 6.22 -17.58 5.48
N GLY A 61 7.38 -17.29 6.08
CA GLY A 61 7.48 -16.40 7.24
C GLY A 61 6.73 -16.97 8.46
N PRO A 62 5.97 -16.17 9.24
CA PRO A 62 5.14 -16.64 10.35
C PRO A 62 3.89 -17.40 9.87
N SER A 63 4.06 -18.31 8.92
CA SER A 63 3.02 -19.19 8.36
C SER A 63 1.91 -18.47 7.59
N MET A 64 2.25 -17.46 6.79
CA MET A 64 1.28 -16.70 6.00
C MET A 64 1.29 -17.07 4.51
N TRP A 65 0.11 -17.19 3.91
CA TRP A 65 -0.08 -17.26 2.46
C TRP A 65 -0.44 -15.87 1.90
N ILE A 66 0.57 -15.14 1.41
CA ILE A 66 0.44 -13.74 0.96
C ILE A 66 1.15 -13.49 -0.39
N PRO A 67 0.82 -14.25 -1.46
CA PRO A 67 1.55 -14.23 -2.71
C PRO A 67 1.65 -12.85 -3.36
N LEU A 68 0.58 -12.05 -3.31
CA LEU A 68 0.60 -10.68 -3.88
C LEU A 68 1.59 -9.76 -3.15
N THR A 69 1.76 -9.95 -1.85
CA THR A 69 2.72 -9.18 -1.05
C THR A 69 4.14 -9.54 -1.46
N TRP A 70 4.44 -10.84 -1.54
CA TRP A 70 5.75 -11.33 -1.98
C TRP A 70 6.11 -10.85 -3.39
N LEU A 71 5.20 -11.05 -4.35
CA LEU A 71 5.37 -10.61 -5.73
C LEU A 71 5.55 -9.10 -5.82
N SER A 72 4.84 -8.33 -5.00
CA SER A 72 4.99 -6.88 -4.96
C SER A 72 6.37 -6.44 -4.47
N HIS A 73 6.88 -7.02 -3.38
CA HIS A 73 8.23 -6.71 -2.93
C HIS A 73 9.29 -7.13 -3.94
N GLN A 74 9.17 -8.33 -4.53
CA GLN A 74 10.06 -8.82 -5.58
C GLN A 74 10.06 -7.89 -6.81
N ALA A 75 8.88 -7.44 -7.25
CA ALA A 75 8.76 -6.50 -8.36
C ALA A 75 9.45 -5.17 -8.04
N MET A 76 9.24 -4.64 -6.84
CA MET A 76 9.89 -3.41 -6.41
C MET A 76 11.41 -3.57 -6.31
N VAL A 77 11.91 -4.71 -5.86
CA VAL A 77 13.34 -5.02 -5.85
C VAL A 77 13.91 -5.08 -7.27
N SER A 78 13.21 -5.71 -8.21
CA SER A 78 13.63 -5.75 -9.62
C SER A 78 13.66 -4.39 -10.31
N LEU A 79 12.82 -3.44 -9.88
CA LEU A 79 12.69 -2.12 -10.51
C LEU A 79 13.52 -1.03 -9.84
N PHE A 80 13.63 -1.07 -8.51
CA PHE A 80 14.17 0.01 -7.69
C PHE A 80 15.24 -0.44 -6.71
N GLY A 81 15.63 -1.72 -6.73
CA GLY A 81 16.60 -2.28 -5.80
C GLY A 81 16.04 -2.43 -4.38
N THR A 82 16.95 -2.50 -3.40
CA THR A 82 16.63 -2.90 -2.02
C THR A 82 16.38 -1.73 -1.08
N ASP A 83 16.25 -0.51 -1.60
CA ASP A 83 16.02 0.70 -0.80
C ASP A 83 14.62 0.72 -0.18
N ALA A 84 14.52 1.21 1.06
CA ALA A 84 13.26 1.32 1.80
C ALA A 84 12.31 2.37 1.19
N GLY A 85 12.85 3.50 0.71
CA GLY A 85 12.06 4.63 0.21
C GLY A 85 11.03 4.25 -0.86
N PRO A 86 11.44 3.60 -1.97
CA PRO A 86 10.51 3.11 -2.98
C PRO A 86 9.44 2.16 -2.40
N GLN A 87 9.79 1.33 -1.43
CA GLN A 87 8.85 0.41 -0.79
C GLN A 87 7.77 1.17 -0.01
N HIS A 88 8.15 2.19 0.77
CA HIS A 88 7.20 3.06 1.46
C HIS A 88 6.32 3.84 0.49
N VAL A 89 6.91 4.34 -0.61
CA VAL A 89 6.16 5.05 -1.66
C VAL A 89 5.08 4.15 -2.26
N LEU A 90 5.38 2.87 -2.51
CA LEU A 90 4.34 1.96 -3.02
C LEU A 90 3.21 1.74 -2.01
N ASN A 91 3.51 1.57 -0.72
CA ASN A 91 2.46 1.44 0.30
C ASN A 91 1.56 2.68 0.34
N LEU A 92 2.15 3.88 0.23
CA LEU A 92 1.42 5.14 0.16
C LEU A 92 0.55 5.25 -1.09
N VAL A 93 1.06 4.85 -2.26
CA VAL A 93 0.29 4.83 -3.51
C VAL A 93 -0.92 3.89 -3.38
N LEU A 94 -0.72 2.70 -2.81
CA LEU A 94 -1.80 1.74 -2.58
C LEU A 94 -2.85 2.27 -1.60
N HIS A 95 -2.43 2.87 -0.48
CA HIS A 95 -3.36 3.49 0.48
C HIS A 95 -4.17 4.64 -0.14
N ALA A 96 -3.51 5.51 -0.90
CA ALA A 96 -4.18 6.58 -1.64
C ALA A 96 -5.21 6.02 -2.64
N ALA A 97 -4.86 4.94 -3.35
CA ALA A 97 -5.78 4.26 -4.25
C ALA A 97 -6.98 3.67 -3.50
N ASN A 98 -6.76 3.01 -2.35
CA ASN A 98 -7.82 2.45 -1.52
C ASN A 98 -8.78 3.52 -1.01
N ALA A 99 -8.28 4.67 -0.54
CA ALA A 99 -9.11 5.79 -0.11
C ALA A 99 -10.03 6.30 -1.25
N VAL A 100 -9.47 6.43 -2.46
CA VAL A 100 -10.22 6.83 -3.66
C VAL A 100 -11.25 5.77 -4.06
N LEU A 101 -10.87 4.49 -4.05
CA LEU A 101 -11.77 3.39 -4.37
C LEU A 101 -12.93 3.31 -3.39
N LEU A 102 -12.67 3.42 -2.09
CA LEU A 102 -13.68 3.45 -1.02
C LEU A 102 -14.69 4.57 -1.25
N GLY A 103 -14.23 5.81 -1.47
CA GLY A 103 -15.12 6.95 -1.72
C GLY A 103 -15.97 6.76 -2.98
N ASN A 104 -15.37 6.21 -4.05
CA ASN A 104 -16.08 5.95 -5.30
C ASN A 104 -17.12 4.82 -5.17
N TRP A 105 -16.79 3.78 -4.41
CA TRP A 105 -17.67 2.66 -4.12
C TRP A 105 -18.85 3.13 -3.27
N LEU A 106 -18.60 3.77 -2.12
CA LEU A 106 -19.64 4.31 -1.24
C LEU A 106 -20.57 5.26 -1.98
N ARG A 107 -20.02 6.11 -2.86
CA ARG A 107 -20.84 7.01 -3.67
C ARG A 107 -21.79 6.23 -4.57
N ARG A 108 -21.29 5.20 -5.27
CA ARG A 108 -22.11 4.39 -6.17
C ARG A 108 -23.18 3.59 -5.42
N SER A 109 -22.84 3.07 -4.24
CA SER A 109 -23.72 2.23 -3.43
C SER A 109 -24.79 3.04 -2.67
N THR A 110 -24.46 4.27 -2.24
CA THR A 110 -25.36 5.07 -1.38
C THR A 110 -26.02 6.25 -2.08
N GLY A 111 -25.47 6.70 -3.22
CA GLY A 111 -25.87 7.94 -3.89
C GLY A 111 -25.45 9.23 -3.15
N ARG A 112 -24.83 9.14 -1.97
CA ARG A 112 -24.53 10.29 -1.09
C ARG A 112 -23.11 10.79 -1.24
N ALA A 113 -22.82 11.44 -2.37
CA ALA A 113 -21.46 11.87 -2.75
C ALA A 113 -20.68 12.66 -1.67
N GLY A 114 -21.34 13.59 -0.96
CA GLY A 114 -20.68 14.37 0.09
C GLY A 114 -20.21 13.52 1.28
N LEU A 115 -21.08 12.63 1.76
CA LEU A 115 -20.73 11.71 2.85
C LEU A 115 -19.66 10.71 2.41
N SER A 116 -19.76 10.18 1.19
CA SER A 116 -18.74 9.27 0.65
C SER A 116 -17.37 9.92 0.54
N LEU A 117 -17.31 11.20 0.15
CA LEU A 117 -16.07 11.97 0.16
C LEU A 117 -15.56 12.16 1.58
N GLY A 118 -16.43 12.52 2.53
CA GLY A 118 -16.05 12.65 3.94
C GLY A 118 -15.43 11.37 4.51
N VAL A 119 -16.03 10.21 4.25
CA VAL A 119 -15.49 8.91 4.67
C VAL A 119 -14.13 8.64 4.01
N ALA A 120 -13.97 8.90 2.71
CA ALA A 120 -12.71 8.72 2.02
C ALA A 120 -11.59 9.62 2.57
N LEU A 121 -11.91 10.87 2.93
CA LEU A 121 -10.95 11.80 3.53
C LEU A 121 -10.54 11.37 4.94
N VAL A 122 -11.49 10.92 5.76
CA VAL A 122 -11.19 10.36 7.08
C VAL A 122 -10.29 9.16 6.93
N PHE A 123 -10.64 8.19 6.07
CA PHE A 123 -9.83 7.02 5.79
C PHE A 123 -8.41 7.38 5.31
N ALA A 124 -8.29 8.35 4.40
CA ALA A 124 -7.00 8.80 3.88
C ALA A 124 -6.07 9.35 4.96
N ALA A 125 -6.60 10.05 5.97
CA ALA A 125 -5.81 10.71 7.03
C ALA A 125 -5.82 9.96 8.37
N HIS A 126 -6.57 8.87 8.52
CA HIS A 126 -6.80 8.25 9.81
C HIS A 126 -5.50 7.65 10.39
N PRO A 127 -5.10 7.98 11.64
CA PRO A 127 -3.82 7.54 12.20
C PRO A 127 -3.71 6.02 12.40
N LEU A 128 -4.84 5.31 12.49
CA LEU A 128 -4.82 3.82 12.50
C LEU A 128 -4.18 3.20 11.25
N HIS A 129 -4.09 3.94 10.14
CA HIS A 129 -3.41 3.46 8.92
C HIS A 129 -1.93 3.83 8.87
N ALA A 130 -1.40 4.54 9.88
CA ALA A 130 0.00 4.93 9.89
C ALA A 130 0.92 3.70 9.85
N GLU A 131 0.57 2.64 10.55
CA GLU A 131 1.30 1.37 10.53
C GLU A 131 1.26 0.74 9.13
N SER A 132 0.08 0.59 8.54
CA SER A 132 -0.09 0.00 7.21
C SER A 132 0.64 0.77 6.10
N VAL A 133 0.81 2.08 6.25
CA VAL A 133 1.46 2.94 5.24
C VAL A 133 2.96 3.08 5.48
N ALA A 134 3.39 3.30 6.73
CA ALA A 134 4.77 3.62 7.06
C ALA A 134 5.64 2.39 7.39
N TRP A 135 5.07 1.19 7.54
CA TRP A 135 5.81 -0.04 7.74
C TRP A 135 5.86 -0.85 6.43
N VAL A 136 7.07 -1.17 5.93
CA VAL A 136 7.24 -1.85 4.64
C VAL A 136 6.50 -3.17 4.59
N THR A 137 6.65 -4.01 5.61
CA THR A 137 6.04 -5.34 5.68
C THR A 137 4.50 -5.32 5.78
N GLU A 138 3.91 -4.19 6.14
CA GLU A 138 2.45 -4.02 6.11
C GLU A 138 1.87 -3.79 4.71
N ARG A 139 2.68 -4.00 3.66
CA ARG A 139 2.16 -4.08 2.29
C ARG A 139 1.00 -5.08 2.14
N LYS A 140 1.00 -6.14 2.94
CA LYS A 140 -0.09 -7.12 3.02
C LYS A 140 -1.45 -6.47 3.33
N ASP A 141 -1.48 -5.48 4.21
CA ASP A 141 -2.71 -4.78 4.58
C ASP A 141 -3.19 -3.88 3.44
N VAL A 142 -2.32 -3.00 2.92
CA VAL A 142 -2.72 -2.07 1.84
C VAL A 142 -3.06 -2.77 0.52
N LEU A 143 -2.68 -4.03 0.32
CA LEU A 143 -3.10 -4.86 -0.81
C LEU A 143 -4.41 -5.62 -0.60
N ALA A 144 -4.85 -5.80 0.65
CA ALA A 144 -5.99 -6.64 1.02
C ALA A 144 -7.25 -5.88 1.48
N VAL A 145 -7.17 -4.54 1.55
CA VAL A 145 -8.26 -3.63 1.96
C VAL A 145 -9.32 -3.44 0.88
#